data_AF-A0A7V3FI24-F1
#
_entry.id   AF-A0A7V3FI24-F1
#
_cell.length_a   1.000
_cell.length_b   1.000
_cell.length_c   1.000
_cell.angle_alpha   90.00
_cell.angle_beta   90.00
_cell.angle_gamma   90.00
#
_symmetry.space_group_name_H-M   'P 1'
#
loop_
_entity.id
_entity.type
_entity.pdbx_description
1 polymer ?
#
loop_
_entity_poly.entity_id
_entity_poly.type
_entity_poly.pdbx_seq_one_letter_code
_entity_poly.pdbx_strand_id
1 'polypeptide(L)'
;MKRWAILLVLGVFLHPAAVEAKTKAVKIRGYVTNVISPTEFEIEDYKIKSDKKLTLDLDKGETKEDVAFNPGDIRVGTELEIQGDYDEETGELRARSIKVFLEEYKKVKRTALLAHTPLLERSGEGWVGTFFADGQRIRIDPATQVLFKPNKSERQALKEKEKAEKKAAEEKKKRKKEEEESPEEEEKYTRPLASVEEVGPNFFMTYEGFREPDGSIRALRVEFMRNELEKGEANLWKSLNPEVKEPNKPGKPRELKVPRVGKFKLVQNEEAQVYVRQLGEKLIPAYQKEMPADDPDKVPFRFYLVEGKQANAFALPNGVVVIFSPMFELLQNEAQLGTVVGHEIAHSIQEHSRLQHEYHRKKLMAMRIGAFAAALLGAPVVGDVLNMMVGAIQSGYSRALENQSDRLGLEYLLASGYDPREAPRVWKQMAKKYGVQPTNIFWSSHENAVTRRSYLMAEIRNNYAELDFGQFTTNEAEFQRIAALVKEATTKKKKPKKTT
;
A
#
# COMPACT_ATOMS: atom_id res chain seq x y z
N MET A 1 13.06 65.61 74.80
CA MET A 1 13.06 64.13 74.84
C MET A 1 11.74 63.61 74.30
N LYS A 2 11.72 63.00 73.11
CA LYS A 2 10.78 61.92 72.76
C LYS A 2 11.18 61.29 71.41
N ARG A 3 11.10 59.96 71.42
CA ARG A 3 11.68 58.94 70.55
C ARG A 3 11.25 58.98 69.08
N TRP A 4 12.17 58.51 68.25
CA TRP A 4 11.99 58.14 66.84
C TRP A 4 11.18 56.84 66.71
N ALA A 5 10.30 56.78 65.71
CA ALA A 5 9.76 55.53 65.16
C ALA A 5 9.80 55.64 63.62
N ILE A 6 10.56 54.74 63.00
CA ILE A 6 10.75 54.61 61.55
C ILE A 6 9.60 53.74 61.02
N LEU A 7 8.86 54.25 60.03
CA LEU A 7 7.80 53.52 59.33
C LEU A 7 8.37 52.97 58.01
N LEU A 8 8.41 51.64 57.92
CA LEU A 8 8.78 50.85 56.74
C LEU A 8 7.59 50.82 55.76
N VAL A 9 7.80 51.27 54.52
CA VAL A 9 6.85 51.08 53.41
C VAL A 9 7.29 49.84 52.63
N LEU A 10 6.52 48.75 52.71
CA LEU A 10 6.65 47.58 51.86
C LEU A 10 6.08 47.88 50.46
N GLY A 11 6.94 47.88 49.45
CA GLY A 11 6.53 47.81 48.04
C GLY A 11 6.25 46.36 47.65
N VAL A 12 5.00 46.06 47.31
CA VAL A 12 4.61 44.75 46.75
C VAL A 12 4.89 44.76 45.25
N PHE A 13 5.91 44.03 44.81
CA PHE A 13 6.10 43.70 43.40
C PHE A 13 5.21 42.50 43.04
N LEU A 14 4.13 42.75 42.29
CA LEU A 14 3.37 41.70 41.62
C LEU A 14 4.24 41.10 40.49
N HIS A 15 4.67 39.85 40.67
CA HIS A 15 5.15 39.03 39.55
C HIS A 15 3.93 38.60 38.72
N PRO A 16 3.97 38.67 37.38
CA PRO A 16 2.97 38.00 36.56
C PRO A 16 3.09 36.48 36.80
N ALA A 17 1.98 35.85 37.18
CA ALA A 17 1.89 34.40 37.28
C ALA A 17 2.23 33.79 35.92
N ALA A 18 3.18 32.85 35.91
CA ALA A 18 3.49 32.07 34.72
C ALA A 18 2.21 31.32 34.30
N VAL A 19 1.77 31.52 33.06
CA VAL A 19 0.74 30.69 32.44
C VAL A 19 1.36 29.30 32.31
N GLU A 20 0.88 28.35 33.12
CA GLU A 20 1.33 26.97 33.09
C GLU A 20 0.85 26.36 31.76
N ALA A 21 1.77 26.13 30.82
CA ALA A 21 1.46 25.58 29.52
C ALA A 21 0.72 24.25 29.69
N LYS A 22 -0.44 24.12 29.05
CA LYS A 22 -1.34 22.98 29.23
C LYS A 22 -0.81 21.77 28.43
N THR A 23 0.26 21.17 28.92
CA THR A 23 0.92 20.05 28.24
C THR A 23 0.20 18.74 28.48
N LYS A 24 0.07 17.91 27.44
CA LYS A 24 -0.53 16.57 27.51
C LYS A 24 0.50 15.50 27.17
N ALA A 25 0.56 14.45 27.99
CA ALA A 25 1.37 13.28 27.65
C ALA A 25 0.80 12.59 26.40
N VAL A 26 1.64 12.40 25.38
CA VAL A 26 1.28 11.73 24.14
C VAL A 26 2.31 10.66 23.77
N LYS A 27 1.84 9.66 23.04
CA LYS A 27 2.65 8.66 22.37
C LYS A 27 2.29 8.70 20.90
N ILE A 28 3.25 9.06 20.05
CA ILE A 28 3.06 9.13 18.60
C ILE A 28 4.04 8.17 17.93
N ARG A 29 3.63 7.60 16.81
CA ARG A 29 4.50 6.82 15.94
C ARG A 29 4.27 7.27 14.52
N GLY A 30 5.34 7.68 13.85
CA GLY A 30 5.28 8.23 12.52
C GLY A 30 6.67 8.32 11.92
N TYR A 31 6.79 8.89 10.74
CA TYR A 31 8.08 9.07 10.11
C TYR A 31 8.43 10.54 10.14
N VAL A 32 9.72 10.82 10.22
CA VAL A 32 10.22 12.19 10.20
C VAL A 32 9.88 12.85 8.88
N THR A 33 9.28 14.03 8.92
CA THR A 33 8.82 14.76 7.73
C THR A 33 9.69 15.95 7.39
N ASN A 34 10.44 16.46 8.36
CA ASN A 34 11.43 17.52 8.20
C ASN A 34 12.50 17.39 9.30
N VAL A 35 13.74 17.74 9.02
CA VAL A 35 14.84 17.75 10.01
C VAL A 35 15.43 19.14 10.08
N ILE A 36 15.32 19.79 11.24
CA ILE A 36 15.86 21.14 11.49
C ILE A 36 17.26 21.01 12.12
N SER A 37 17.42 20.09 13.07
CA SER A 37 18.68 19.72 13.71
C SER A 37 18.60 18.28 14.26
N PRO A 38 19.71 17.68 14.73
CA PRO A 38 19.70 16.34 15.36
C PRO A 38 18.75 16.19 16.56
N THR A 39 18.32 17.31 17.16
CA THR A 39 17.43 17.36 18.32
C THR A 39 16.11 18.07 18.04
N GLU A 40 15.91 18.56 16.82
CA GLU A 40 14.70 19.29 16.42
C GLU A 40 14.27 18.85 15.02
N PHE A 41 13.12 18.21 14.93
CA PHE A 41 12.61 17.65 13.69
C PHE A 41 11.10 17.56 13.75
N GLU A 42 10.45 17.29 12.64
CA GLU A 42 9.00 17.19 12.57
C GLU A 42 8.59 15.75 12.31
N ILE A 43 7.56 15.28 13.01
CA ILE A 43 6.81 14.07 12.66
C ILE A 43 5.38 14.50 12.43
N GLU A 44 4.92 14.28 11.21
CA GLU A 44 3.58 14.64 10.75
C GLU A 44 3.25 16.14 10.81
N ASP A 45 2.64 16.57 11.92
CA ASP A 45 2.29 17.96 12.27
C ASP A 45 2.83 18.32 13.68
N TYR A 46 3.63 17.45 14.31
CA TYR A 46 4.29 17.67 15.60
C TYR A 46 5.70 18.22 15.39
N LYS A 47 6.04 19.32 16.06
CA LYS A 47 7.42 19.81 16.17
C LYS A 47 8.09 19.14 17.35
N ILE A 48 9.01 18.24 17.07
CA ILE A 48 9.71 17.46 18.09
C ILE A 48 10.92 18.23 18.57
N LYS A 49 11.09 18.34 19.90
CA LYS A 49 12.34 18.72 20.54
C LYS A 49 12.81 17.63 21.48
N SER A 50 14.06 17.20 21.34
CA SER A 50 14.72 16.23 22.22
C SER A 50 15.98 16.82 22.86
N ASP A 51 16.37 16.31 24.03
CA ASP A 51 17.69 16.60 24.61
C ASP A 51 18.76 15.72 23.94
N LYS A 52 19.99 16.21 23.82
CA LYS A 52 21.17 15.43 23.44
C LYS A 52 21.44 14.25 24.38
N LYS A 53 20.96 14.31 25.62
CA LYS A 53 21.07 13.20 26.60
C LYS A 53 20.00 12.13 26.45
N LEU A 54 19.04 12.30 25.55
CA LEU A 54 17.97 11.33 25.35
C LEU A 54 18.54 10.03 24.76
N THR A 55 18.36 8.92 25.48
CA THR A 55 18.73 7.60 24.97
C THR A 55 17.77 7.18 23.87
N LEU A 56 18.31 6.73 22.73
CA LEU A 56 17.53 6.15 21.64
C LEU A 56 17.38 4.65 21.88
N ASP A 57 16.14 4.15 21.90
CA ASP A 57 15.86 2.72 21.82
C ASP A 57 15.88 2.29 20.35
N LEU A 58 16.57 1.20 20.01
CA LEU A 58 16.72 0.75 18.62
C LEU A 58 15.97 -0.56 18.41
N ASP A 59 14.98 -0.56 17.53
CA ASP A 59 14.41 -1.80 16.97
C ASP A 59 15.21 -2.19 15.72
N LYS A 60 16.19 -3.08 15.94
CA LYS A 60 17.07 -3.63 14.89
C LYS A 60 16.47 -4.87 14.19
N GLY A 61 15.22 -5.24 14.47
CA GLY A 61 14.60 -6.43 13.90
C GLY A 61 15.29 -7.74 14.28
N GLU A 62 15.60 -8.56 13.27
CA GLU A 62 16.23 -9.89 13.46
C GLU A 62 17.76 -9.85 13.46
N THR A 63 18.38 -8.68 13.23
CA THR A 63 19.85 -8.60 13.24
C THR A 63 20.41 -8.84 14.64
N LYS A 64 21.51 -9.61 14.68
CA LYS A 64 22.31 -9.81 15.91
C LYS A 64 23.50 -8.85 16.00
N GLU A 65 23.64 -7.95 15.04
CA GLU A 65 24.76 -7.01 14.96
C GLU A 65 24.57 -5.80 15.89
N ASP A 66 25.68 -5.32 16.44
CA ASP A 66 25.72 -4.08 17.21
C ASP A 66 25.59 -2.87 16.27
N VAL A 67 24.35 -2.52 15.94
CA VAL A 67 24.07 -1.28 15.21
C VAL A 67 24.25 -0.05 16.11
N ALA A 68 25.08 0.89 15.67
CA ALA A 68 25.18 2.23 16.23
C ALA A 68 24.24 3.18 15.47
N PHE A 69 23.45 3.97 16.20
CA PHE A 69 22.58 5.00 15.62
C PHE A 69 22.60 6.23 16.54
N ASN A 70 22.90 7.39 15.98
CA ASN A 70 23.01 8.65 16.69
C ASN A 70 21.81 9.56 16.36
N PRO A 71 21.48 10.57 17.18
CA PRO A 71 20.45 11.56 16.83
C PRO A 71 20.73 12.25 15.49
N GLY A 72 22.03 12.40 15.15
CA GLY A 72 22.48 12.95 13.89
C GLY A 72 22.23 12.06 12.68
N ASP A 73 21.72 10.83 12.84
CA ASP A 73 21.37 9.90 11.76
C ASP A 73 19.88 9.96 11.42
N ILE A 74 19.08 10.74 12.16
CA ILE A 74 17.67 10.98 11.85
C ILE A 74 17.57 11.75 10.53
N ARG A 75 16.79 11.22 9.58
CA ARG A 75 16.50 11.81 8.27
C ARG A 75 15.01 11.85 8.07
N VAL A 76 14.52 12.71 7.15
CA VAL A 76 13.15 12.58 6.62
C VAL A 76 12.91 11.12 6.24
N GLY A 77 11.80 10.50 6.61
CA GLY A 77 11.51 9.09 6.37
C GLY A 77 12.08 8.10 7.40
N THR A 78 12.81 8.54 8.44
CA THR A 78 13.14 7.67 9.58
C THR A 78 11.86 7.41 10.38
N GLU A 79 11.49 6.14 10.59
CA GLU A 79 10.34 5.78 11.43
C GLU A 79 10.72 5.84 12.91
N LEU A 80 9.96 6.63 13.67
CA LEU A 80 10.17 6.86 15.09
C LEU A 80 8.87 6.64 15.87
N GLU A 81 8.99 6.10 17.07
CA GLU A 81 7.95 6.19 18.10
C GLU A 81 8.45 7.10 19.22
N ILE A 82 7.69 8.14 19.52
CA ILE A 82 8.05 9.20 20.47
C ILE A 82 7.01 9.23 21.58
N GLN A 83 7.51 9.21 22.82
CA GLN A 83 6.69 9.49 24.00
C GLN A 83 7.19 10.78 24.63
N GLY A 84 6.26 11.68 24.96
CA GLY A 84 6.63 13.02 25.41
C GLY A 84 5.45 13.83 25.93
N ASP A 85 5.71 15.11 26.17
CA ASP A 85 4.73 16.09 26.61
C ASP A 85 4.46 17.08 25.46
N TYR A 86 3.22 17.08 24.96
CA TYR A 86 2.75 17.91 23.84
C TYR A 86 2.08 19.17 24.34
N ASP A 87 2.50 20.31 23.80
CA ASP A 87 1.89 21.61 24.03
C ASP A 87 0.92 21.94 22.88
N GLU A 88 -0.38 21.99 23.18
CA GLU A 88 -1.43 22.25 22.21
C GLU A 88 -1.41 23.70 21.66
N GLU A 89 -0.81 24.66 22.39
CA GLU A 89 -0.74 26.06 21.96
C GLU A 89 0.40 26.28 20.97
N THR A 90 1.56 25.64 21.22
CA THR A 90 2.76 25.83 20.39
C THR A 90 2.92 24.75 19.31
N GLY A 91 2.25 23.61 19.45
CA GLY A 91 2.43 22.43 18.59
C GLY A 91 3.74 21.68 18.84
N GLU A 92 4.43 21.98 19.95
CA GLU A 92 5.70 21.39 20.31
C GLU A 92 5.51 20.11 21.13
N LEU A 93 6.20 19.03 20.77
CA LEU A 93 6.29 17.80 21.54
C LEU A 93 7.71 17.65 22.09
N ARG A 94 7.84 17.77 23.42
CA ARG A 94 9.11 17.51 24.12
C ARG A 94 9.26 16.01 24.34
N ALA A 95 10.22 15.41 23.66
CA ALA A 95 10.46 13.97 23.70
C ALA A 95 11.08 13.55 25.05
N ARG A 96 10.47 12.56 25.72
CA ARG A 96 11.02 11.84 26.89
C ARG A 96 11.66 10.51 26.51
N SER A 97 11.22 9.90 25.42
CA SER A 97 11.89 8.77 24.81
C SER A 97 11.63 8.75 23.31
N ILE A 98 12.63 8.26 22.57
CA ILE A 98 12.54 8.02 21.12
C ILE A 98 12.97 6.58 20.88
N LYS A 99 12.08 5.82 20.23
CA LYS A 99 12.39 4.53 19.66
C LYS A 99 12.55 4.65 18.15
N VAL A 100 13.66 4.18 17.62
CA VAL A 100 14.01 4.21 16.21
C VAL A 100 13.77 2.83 15.61
N PHE A 101 13.02 2.77 14.52
CA PHE A 101 12.81 1.53 13.78
C PHE A 101 13.77 1.52 12.58
N LEU A 102 14.73 0.61 12.61
CA LEU A 102 15.76 0.53 11.59
C LEU A 102 15.35 -0.50 10.55
N GLU A 103 14.61 -0.04 9.53
CA GLU A 103 14.11 -0.92 8.47
C GLU A 103 15.22 -1.60 7.66
N GLU A 104 16.41 -0.99 7.56
CA GLU A 104 17.57 -1.59 6.87
C GLU A 104 18.00 -2.96 7.44
N TYR A 105 17.74 -3.22 8.73
CA TYR A 105 18.11 -4.48 9.37
C TYR A 105 16.96 -5.51 9.43
N LYS A 106 15.79 -5.17 8.87
CA LYS A 106 14.64 -6.09 8.82
C LYS A 106 14.69 -6.87 7.51
N LYS A 107 14.60 -8.20 7.61
CA LYS A 107 14.45 -9.06 6.44
C LYS A 107 13.14 -8.73 5.74
N VAL A 108 13.20 -8.41 4.46
CA VAL A 108 12.04 -8.14 3.61
C VAL A 108 11.73 -9.41 2.84
N LYS A 109 10.45 -9.82 2.82
CA LYS A 109 9.95 -10.87 1.93
C LYS A 109 8.65 -10.39 1.27
N ARG A 110 8.62 -10.34 -0.06
CA ARG A 110 7.50 -9.77 -0.83
C ARG A 110 7.30 -10.51 -2.15
N THR A 111 6.12 -10.35 -2.72
CA THR A 111 5.75 -10.90 -4.03
C THR A 111 5.14 -9.78 -4.86
N ALA A 112 5.57 -9.62 -6.10
CA ALA A 112 5.06 -8.60 -7.02
C ALA A 112 5.07 -9.10 -8.47
N LEU A 113 4.12 -8.66 -9.28
CA LEU A 113 4.14 -8.85 -10.72
C LEU A 113 5.21 -7.95 -11.35
N LEU A 114 6.07 -8.52 -12.19
CA LEU A 114 7.10 -7.78 -12.92
C LEU A 114 6.48 -6.91 -14.01
N ALA A 115 6.89 -5.64 -14.03
CA ALA A 115 6.56 -4.71 -15.09
C ALA A 115 7.54 -4.79 -16.28
N HIS A 116 8.79 -5.22 -16.03
CA HIS A 116 9.86 -5.26 -17.02
C HIS A 116 10.68 -6.54 -16.87
N THR A 117 11.34 -6.96 -17.95
CA THR A 117 12.33 -8.04 -17.88
C THR A 117 13.51 -7.63 -17.00
N PRO A 118 13.92 -8.45 -16.01
CA PRO A 118 15.10 -8.16 -15.21
C PRO A 118 16.37 -8.09 -16.06
N LEU A 119 17.21 -7.09 -15.82
CA LEU A 119 18.53 -7.00 -16.45
C LEU A 119 19.54 -7.74 -15.55
N LEU A 120 19.83 -9.00 -15.89
CA LEU A 120 20.74 -9.87 -15.14
C LEU A 120 21.82 -10.44 -16.07
N GLU A 121 23.05 -10.43 -15.59
CA GLU A 121 24.21 -11.01 -16.26
C GLU A 121 24.68 -12.26 -15.52
N ARG A 122 25.25 -13.22 -16.26
CA ARG A 122 25.83 -14.43 -15.66
C ARG A 122 27.13 -14.09 -14.96
N SER A 123 27.29 -14.59 -13.73
CA SER A 123 28.53 -14.49 -12.95
C SER A 123 28.84 -15.83 -12.31
N GLY A 124 29.69 -16.64 -12.96
CA GLY A 124 29.92 -18.03 -12.59
C GLY A 124 28.63 -18.86 -12.73
N GLU A 125 28.27 -19.61 -11.69
CA GLU A 125 27.00 -20.35 -11.65
C GLU A 125 25.78 -19.48 -11.26
N GLY A 126 26.04 -18.27 -10.75
CA GLY A 126 25.03 -17.33 -10.29
C GLY A 126 24.65 -16.25 -11.30
N TRP A 127 24.00 -15.22 -10.77
CA TRP A 127 23.56 -14.04 -11.51
C TRP A 127 24.04 -12.78 -10.80
N VAL A 128 24.22 -11.69 -11.54
CA VAL A 128 24.52 -10.37 -10.99
C VAL A 128 23.74 -9.32 -11.74
N GLY A 129 23.28 -8.29 -11.04
CA GLY A 129 22.59 -7.17 -11.66
C GLY A 129 21.75 -6.38 -10.67
N THR A 130 21.20 -5.28 -11.14
CA THR A 130 20.22 -4.50 -10.39
C THR A 130 19.09 -4.12 -11.33
N PHE A 131 17.86 -4.36 -10.91
CA PHE A 131 16.67 -4.04 -11.69
C PHE A 131 15.58 -3.46 -10.80
N PHE A 132 14.63 -2.76 -11.41
CA PHE A 132 13.51 -2.14 -10.71
C PHE A 132 12.28 -3.06 -10.74
N ALA A 133 11.73 -3.37 -9.58
CA ALA A 133 10.51 -4.17 -9.42
C ALA A 133 9.84 -3.86 -8.07
N ASP A 134 8.52 -4.00 -8.00
CA ASP A 134 7.74 -3.69 -6.78
C ASP A 134 7.92 -2.23 -6.28
N GLY A 135 8.22 -1.29 -7.18
CA GLY A 135 8.59 0.09 -6.83
C GLY A 135 9.96 0.22 -6.15
N GLN A 136 10.84 -0.78 -6.24
CA GLN A 136 12.12 -0.84 -5.55
C GLN A 136 13.28 -1.29 -6.44
N ARG A 137 14.50 -0.86 -6.12
CA ARG A 137 15.73 -1.39 -6.72
C ARG A 137 16.09 -2.71 -6.05
N ILE A 138 16.06 -3.80 -6.81
CA ILE A 138 16.44 -5.15 -6.36
C ILE A 138 17.83 -5.46 -6.89
N ARG A 139 18.77 -5.73 -5.99
CA ARG A 139 20.15 -6.10 -6.28
C ARG A 139 20.32 -7.61 -6.14
N ILE A 140 20.88 -8.22 -7.19
CA ILE A 140 21.26 -9.63 -7.25
C ILE A 140 22.78 -9.70 -7.21
N ASP A 141 23.30 -10.49 -6.28
CA ASP A 141 24.73 -10.82 -6.19
C ASP A 141 24.94 -12.29 -6.58
N PRO A 142 26.17 -12.75 -6.90
CA PRO A 142 26.41 -14.13 -7.31
C PRO A 142 25.97 -15.21 -6.32
N ALA A 143 25.84 -14.86 -5.04
CA ALA A 143 25.34 -15.74 -3.99
C ALA A 143 23.81 -15.78 -3.86
N THR A 144 23.09 -14.88 -4.54
CA THR A 144 21.62 -14.83 -4.53
C THR A 144 21.05 -16.07 -5.22
N GLN A 145 20.13 -16.75 -4.55
CA GLN A 145 19.40 -17.88 -5.15
C GLN A 145 18.37 -17.34 -6.14
N VAL A 146 18.59 -17.51 -7.44
CA VAL A 146 17.65 -17.09 -8.49
C VAL A 146 16.98 -18.32 -9.09
N LEU A 147 15.66 -18.41 -8.91
CA LEU A 147 14.88 -19.62 -9.13
C LEU A 147 13.70 -19.38 -10.06
N PHE A 148 13.33 -20.42 -10.79
CA PHE A 148 12.09 -20.52 -11.53
C PHE A 148 11.17 -21.51 -10.83
N LYS A 149 9.98 -21.05 -10.44
CA LYS A 149 8.93 -21.84 -9.82
C LYS A 149 7.80 -22.03 -10.85
N PRO A 150 7.48 -23.27 -11.26
CA PRO A 150 6.40 -23.50 -12.21
C PRO A 150 5.05 -23.10 -11.62
N ASN A 151 4.20 -22.49 -12.44
CA ASN A 151 2.82 -22.18 -12.08
C ASN A 151 1.98 -23.47 -11.96
N LYS A 152 0.70 -23.33 -11.64
CA LYS A 152 -0.16 -24.48 -11.36
C LYS A 152 -0.33 -25.41 -12.57
N SER A 153 -0.60 -24.85 -13.74
CA SER A 153 -0.72 -25.65 -14.98
C SER A 153 0.59 -26.30 -15.39
N GLU A 154 1.72 -25.59 -15.28
CA GLU A 154 3.06 -26.14 -15.54
C GLU A 154 3.39 -27.29 -14.57
N ARG A 155 3.08 -27.15 -13.28
CA ARG A 155 3.22 -28.25 -12.30
C ARG A 155 2.35 -29.44 -12.63
N GLN A 156 1.09 -29.21 -13.04
CA GLN A 156 0.20 -30.30 -13.42
C GLN A 156 0.75 -31.06 -14.64
N ALA A 157 1.26 -30.35 -15.65
CA ALA A 157 1.89 -30.97 -16.81
C ALA A 157 3.14 -31.79 -16.42
N LEU A 158 3.99 -31.27 -15.52
CA LEU A 158 5.14 -32.00 -14.98
C LEU A 158 4.71 -33.27 -14.22
N LYS A 159 3.67 -33.18 -13.38
CA LYS A 159 3.09 -34.32 -12.65
C LYS A 159 2.52 -35.37 -13.62
N GLU A 160 1.86 -34.94 -14.69
CA GLU A 160 1.32 -35.85 -15.72
C GLU A 160 2.44 -36.54 -16.49
N LYS A 161 3.52 -35.82 -16.82
CA LYS A 161 4.72 -36.38 -17.43
C LYS A 161 5.41 -37.39 -16.50
N GLU A 162 5.62 -37.05 -15.23
CA GLU A 162 6.19 -37.99 -14.24
C GLU A 162 5.28 -39.20 -14.04
N LYS A 163 3.96 -39.01 -14.01
CA LYS A 163 3.00 -40.13 -13.97
C LYS A 163 3.05 -40.98 -15.24
N ALA A 164 3.28 -40.39 -16.42
CA ALA A 164 3.42 -41.11 -17.67
C ALA A 164 4.73 -41.90 -17.71
N GLU A 165 5.85 -41.30 -17.30
CA GLU A 165 7.17 -41.95 -17.17
C GLU A 165 7.14 -43.06 -16.11
N LYS A 166 6.53 -42.79 -14.95
CA LYS A 166 6.28 -43.80 -13.93
C LYS A 166 5.34 -44.87 -14.42
N LYS A 167 4.30 -44.58 -15.18
CA LYS A 167 3.45 -45.61 -15.81
C LYS A 167 4.18 -46.39 -16.89
N ALA A 168 5.09 -45.78 -17.65
CA ALA A 168 5.95 -46.50 -18.59
C ALA A 168 6.94 -47.41 -17.82
N ALA A 169 7.39 -46.98 -16.63
CA ALA A 169 8.19 -47.80 -15.71
C ALA A 169 7.36 -48.84 -14.91
N GLU A 170 6.10 -48.54 -14.59
CA GLU A 170 5.09 -49.33 -13.84
C GLU A 170 4.18 -50.15 -14.76
N GLU A 171 4.33 -50.06 -16.09
CA GLU A 171 3.94 -51.14 -17.00
C GLU A 171 4.83 -52.38 -16.76
N LYS A 172 5.82 -52.29 -15.85
CA LYS A 172 6.40 -53.42 -15.10
C LYS A 172 5.83 -53.70 -13.69
N LYS A 173 4.89 -52.91 -13.13
CA LYS A 173 4.02 -53.22 -11.95
C LYS A 173 3.07 -52.05 -11.58
N LYS A 174 1.75 -52.34 -11.49
CA LYS A 174 0.59 -51.41 -11.40
C LYS A 174 0.44 -50.51 -10.14
N ARG A 175 0.16 -49.20 -10.38
CA ARG A 175 -0.96 -48.28 -9.95
C ARG A 175 -1.20 -48.02 -8.43
N LYS A 176 -1.70 -46.87 -7.94
CA LYS A 176 -1.94 -45.43 -8.33
C LYS A 176 -2.61 -44.75 -7.09
N LYS A 177 -2.35 -43.47 -6.78
CA LYS A 177 -3.21 -42.59 -5.93
C LYS A 177 -3.06 -41.10 -6.30
N GLU A 178 -4.09 -40.30 -6.05
CA GLU A 178 -4.13 -38.84 -6.18
C GLU A 178 -4.00 -38.21 -4.78
N GLU A 179 -3.13 -37.21 -4.65
CA GLU A 179 -2.84 -36.47 -3.41
C GLU A 179 -3.07 -34.97 -3.62
N GLU A 180 -3.58 -34.30 -2.58
CA GLU A 180 -3.70 -32.84 -2.51
C GLU A 180 -2.32 -32.19 -2.37
N GLU A 181 -2.10 -31.04 -3.03
CA GLU A 181 -0.80 -30.36 -3.04
C GLU A 181 -0.40 -29.89 -1.63
N SER A 182 0.70 -30.43 -1.10
CA SER A 182 1.32 -29.93 0.13
C SER A 182 2.37 -28.86 -0.21
N PRO A 183 2.77 -27.99 0.75
CA PRO A 183 3.84 -27.01 0.55
C PRO A 183 5.18 -27.65 0.12
N GLU A 184 5.44 -28.89 0.53
CA GLU A 184 6.63 -29.66 0.13
C GLU A 184 6.61 -30.04 -1.36
N GLU A 185 5.42 -30.20 -1.96
CA GLU A 185 5.29 -30.48 -3.40
C GLU A 185 5.54 -29.25 -4.29
N GLU A 186 5.29 -28.04 -3.77
CA GLU A 186 5.57 -26.80 -4.51
C GLU A 186 7.09 -26.59 -4.69
N GLU A 187 7.90 -26.94 -3.68
CA GLU A 187 9.37 -26.86 -3.78
C GLU A 187 9.96 -27.90 -4.73
N LYS A 188 9.35 -29.09 -4.85
CA LYS A 188 9.87 -30.22 -5.64
C LYS A 188 10.24 -29.86 -7.08
N TYR A 189 9.47 -28.98 -7.72
CA TYR A 189 9.67 -28.59 -9.14
C TYR A 189 10.35 -27.23 -9.30
N THR A 190 10.70 -26.56 -8.21
CA THR A 190 11.44 -25.30 -8.25
C THR A 190 12.88 -25.58 -8.67
N ARG A 191 13.39 -24.85 -9.65
CA ARG A 191 14.73 -25.03 -10.23
C ARG A 191 15.50 -23.72 -10.29
N PRO A 192 16.83 -23.74 -10.41
CA PRO A 192 17.60 -22.55 -10.79
C PRO A 192 17.09 -21.94 -12.11
N LEU A 193 17.13 -20.62 -12.21
CA LEU A 193 16.82 -19.91 -13.45
C LEU A 193 17.88 -20.27 -14.50
N ALA A 194 17.42 -20.79 -15.65
CA ALA A 194 18.32 -21.28 -16.69
C ALA A 194 18.78 -20.14 -17.60
N SER A 195 17.88 -19.24 -17.98
CA SER A 195 18.20 -18.04 -18.75
C SER A 195 17.27 -16.88 -18.36
N VAL A 196 17.72 -15.65 -18.55
CA VAL A 196 16.93 -14.45 -18.19
C VAL A 196 15.76 -14.25 -19.16
N GLU A 197 15.86 -14.82 -20.37
CA GLU A 197 14.81 -14.83 -21.39
C GLU A 197 13.60 -15.71 -21.01
N GLU A 198 13.74 -16.58 -20.00
CA GLU A 198 12.60 -17.36 -19.47
C GLU A 198 11.61 -16.49 -18.67
N VAL A 199 12.03 -15.29 -18.25
CA VAL A 199 11.26 -14.39 -17.38
C VAL A 199 11.04 -13.05 -18.07
N GLY A 200 9.89 -12.43 -17.80
CA GLY A 200 9.54 -11.16 -18.39
C GLY A 200 8.38 -10.49 -17.66
N PRO A 201 7.74 -9.49 -18.28
CA PRO A 201 6.51 -8.93 -17.75
C PRO A 201 5.46 -10.02 -17.52
N ASN A 202 4.54 -9.79 -16.57
CA ASN A 202 3.50 -10.76 -16.20
C ASN A 202 4.02 -12.03 -15.51
N PHE A 203 5.21 -11.97 -14.90
CA PHE A 203 5.67 -12.97 -13.94
C PHE A 203 5.52 -12.43 -12.53
N PHE A 204 5.02 -13.25 -11.61
CA PHE A 204 5.21 -13.01 -10.19
C PHE A 204 6.68 -13.24 -9.83
N MET A 205 7.27 -12.27 -9.16
CA MET A 205 8.56 -12.36 -8.52
C MET A 205 8.34 -12.34 -7.01
N THR A 206 8.74 -13.40 -6.32
CA THR A 206 8.88 -13.42 -4.87
C THR A 206 10.34 -13.22 -4.51
N TYR A 207 10.66 -12.21 -3.70
CA TYR A 207 12.02 -11.93 -3.28
C TYR A 207 12.13 -11.85 -1.76
N GLU A 208 13.30 -12.22 -1.26
CA GLU A 208 13.67 -12.12 0.13
C GLU A 208 15.07 -11.52 0.25
N GLY A 209 15.27 -10.54 1.13
CA GLY A 209 16.53 -9.82 1.23
C GLY A 209 16.59 -8.80 2.36
N PHE A 210 17.61 -7.94 2.33
CA PHE A 210 17.81 -6.85 3.28
C PHE A 210 17.91 -5.53 2.54
N ARG A 211 17.44 -4.46 3.15
CA ARG A 211 17.57 -3.12 2.58
C ARG A 211 18.96 -2.58 2.91
N GLU A 212 19.65 -2.09 1.89
CA GLU A 212 20.97 -1.50 1.98
C GLU A 212 20.86 0.02 2.25
N PRO A 213 21.92 0.68 2.74
CA PRO A 213 21.91 2.12 3.04
C PRO A 213 21.57 3.01 1.85
N ASP A 214 21.84 2.55 0.63
CA ASP A 214 21.50 3.26 -0.60
C ASP A 214 20.01 3.13 -0.98
N GLY A 215 19.21 2.40 -0.19
CA GLY A 215 17.78 2.16 -0.39
C GLY A 215 17.45 0.90 -1.19
N SER A 216 18.43 0.29 -1.88
CA SER A 216 18.22 -0.95 -2.64
C SER A 216 17.96 -2.15 -1.73
N ILE A 217 17.34 -3.20 -2.26
CA ILE A 217 17.20 -4.48 -1.56
C ILE A 217 18.22 -5.46 -2.12
N ARG A 218 19.20 -5.85 -1.31
CA ARG A 218 20.08 -6.97 -1.64
C ARG A 218 19.35 -8.28 -1.40
N ALA A 219 18.99 -8.95 -2.49
CA ALA A 219 18.23 -10.18 -2.42
C ALA A 219 19.12 -11.36 -2.03
N LEU A 220 18.65 -12.16 -1.08
CA LEU A 220 19.18 -13.48 -0.77
C LEU A 220 18.56 -14.56 -1.66
N ARG A 221 17.28 -14.38 -2.01
CA ARG A 221 16.51 -15.31 -2.82
C ARG A 221 15.50 -14.58 -3.68
N VAL A 222 15.37 -14.99 -4.93
CA VAL A 222 14.37 -14.53 -5.89
C VAL A 222 13.77 -15.74 -6.60
N GLU A 223 12.45 -15.82 -6.62
CA GLU A 223 11.67 -16.84 -7.31
C GLU A 223 10.76 -16.18 -8.34
N PHE A 224 10.88 -16.60 -9.59
CA PHE A 224 9.99 -16.18 -10.66
C PHE A 224 8.97 -17.26 -10.96
N MET A 225 7.71 -16.88 -11.09
CA MET A 225 6.60 -17.75 -11.44
C MET A 225 5.74 -17.05 -12.48
N ARG A 226 5.46 -17.71 -13.61
CA ARG A 226 4.58 -17.16 -14.64
C ARG A 226 3.20 -16.90 -14.05
N ASN A 227 2.63 -15.71 -14.31
CA ASN A 227 1.25 -15.47 -13.93
C ASN A 227 0.31 -16.38 -14.72
N GLU A 228 -0.83 -16.70 -14.13
CA GLU A 228 -1.88 -17.47 -14.76
C GLU A 228 -3.22 -17.09 -14.15
N LEU A 229 -4.10 -16.51 -14.96
CA LEU A 229 -5.49 -16.30 -14.56
C LEU A 229 -6.20 -17.66 -14.36
N GLU A 230 -6.44 -18.02 -13.10
CA GLU A 230 -7.15 -19.26 -12.79
C GLU A 230 -8.61 -19.22 -13.27
N LYS A 231 -9.15 -20.38 -13.67
CA LYS A 231 -10.57 -20.53 -14.09
C LYS A 231 -11.57 -19.94 -13.09
N GLY A 232 -11.30 -20.07 -11.78
CA GLY A 232 -12.14 -19.51 -10.73
C GLY A 232 -12.17 -17.98 -10.76
N GLU A 233 -11.02 -17.36 -11.00
CA GLU A 233 -10.87 -15.91 -11.12
C GLU A 233 -11.48 -15.39 -12.42
N ALA A 234 -11.23 -16.05 -13.55
CA ALA A 234 -11.86 -15.71 -14.83
C ALA A 234 -13.40 -15.71 -14.74
N ASN A 235 -13.98 -16.63 -13.99
CA ASN A 235 -15.42 -16.66 -13.72
C ASN A 235 -15.87 -15.51 -12.81
N LEU A 236 -15.06 -15.16 -11.80
CA LEU A 236 -15.32 -14.01 -10.94
C LEU A 236 -15.33 -12.73 -11.78
N TRP A 237 -14.34 -12.53 -12.66
CA TRP A 237 -14.25 -11.36 -13.53
C TRP A 237 -15.51 -11.17 -14.38
N LYS A 238 -15.97 -12.25 -15.04
CA LYS A 238 -17.22 -12.25 -15.82
C LYS A 238 -18.44 -11.89 -14.97
N SER A 239 -18.48 -12.37 -13.72
CA SER A 239 -19.60 -12.08 -12.81
C SER A 239 -19.64 -10.63 -12.32
N LEU A 240 -18.56 -9.87 -12.47
CA LEU A 240 -18.42 -8.48 -12.05
C LEU A 240 -18.54 -7.48 -13.21
N ASN A 241 -18.96 -7.93 -14.39
CA ASN A 241 -19.08 -7.04 -15.55
C ASN A 241 -20.08 -5.91 -15.29
N PRO A 242 -19.68 -4.64 -15.45
CA PRO A 242 -20.55 -3.51 -15.20
C PRO A 242 -21.57 -3.33 -16.32
N GLU A 243 -22.76 -2.85 -15.96
CA GLU A 243 -23.81 -2.42 -16.88
C GLU A 243 -24.09 -0.93 -16.65
N VAL A 244 -23.91 -0.09 -17.66
CA VAL A 244 -24.41 1.29 -17.63
C VAL A 244 -25.85 1.30 -18.12
N LYS A 245 -26.76 1.76 -17.27
CA LYS A 245 -28.19 1.86 -17.57
C LYS A 245 -28.56 3.30 -17.89
N GLU A 246 -29.16 3.45 -19.06
CA GLU A 246 -29.76 4.71 -19.48
C GLU A 246 -31.01 5.03 -18.63
N PRO A 247 -31.29 6.31 -18.37
CA PRO A 247 -32.41 6.71 -17.54
C PRO A 247 -33.74 6.44 -18.25
N ASN A 248 -34.67 5.77 -17.56
CA ASN A 248 -36.03 5.52 -18.08
C ASN A 248 -36.88 6.79 -18.28
N LYS A 249 -36.41 7.97 -17.83
CA LYS A 249 -37.10 9.26 -17.95
C LYS A 249 -36.08 10.39 -18.18
N PRO A 250 -36.40 11.40 -19.01
CA PRO A 250 -35.58 12.59 -19.17
C PRO A 250 -35.27 13.24 -17.81
N GLY A 251 -34.01 13.62 -17.59
CA GLY A 251 -33.55 14.28 -16.36
C GLY A 251 -33.23 13.37 -15.17
N LYS A 252 -33.28 12.04 -15.31
CA LYS A 252 -32.68 11.11 -14.33
C LYS A 252 -31.22 10.82 -14.71
N PRO A 253 -30.32 10.59 -13.73
CA PRO A 253 -28.94 10.24 -14.04
C PRO A 253 -28.82 8.82 -14.60
N ARG A 254 -27.87 8.62 -15.52
CA ARG A 254 -27.35 7.27 -15.88
C ARG A 254 -26.89 6.53 -14.62
N GLU A 255 -27.14 5.22 -14.56
CA GLU A 255 -26.79 4.37 -13.42
C GLU A 255 -25.75 3.33 -13.82
N LEU A 256 -24.64 3.25 -13.10
CA LEU A 256 -23.70 2.13 -13.16
C LEU A 256 -24.19 1.03 -12.22
N LYS A 257 -24.52 -0.15 -12.77
CA LYS A 257 -24.83 -1.35 -12.00
C LYS A 257 -23.66 -2.30 -12.10
N VAL A 258 -23.08 -2.67 -10.96
CA VAL A 258 -22.05 -3.70 -10.87
C VAL A 258 -22.62 -4.88 -10.08
N PRO A 259 -22.79 -6.07 -10.69
CA PRO A 259 -23.34 -7.22 -9.99
C PRO A 259 -22.53 -7.55 -8.73
N ARG A 260 -23.21 -7.99 -7.66
CA ARG A 260 -22.61 -8.31 -6.33
C ARG A 260 -21.95 -7.15 -5.57
N VAL A 261 -21.80 -5.97 -6.20
CA VAL A 261 -21.20 -4.78 -5.58
C VAL A 261 -22.27 -3.73 -5.28
N GLY A 262 -23.04 -3.31 -6.28
CA GLY A 262 -24.09 -2.31 -6.06
C GLY A 262 -24.49 -1.51 -7.30
N LYS A 263 -25.22 -0.43 -7.03
CA LYS A 263 -25.67 0.53 -8.03
C LYS A 263 -25.19 1.92 -7.65
N PHE A 264 -24.65 2.63 -8.63
CA PHE A 264 -24.05 3.94 -8.45
C PHE A 264 -24.62 4.89 -9.50
N LYS A 265 -24.92 6.13 -9.09
CA LYS A 265 -25.34 7.17 -10.04
C LYS A 265 -24.09 7.75 -10.67
N LEU A 266 -24.02 7.76 -12.00
CA LEU A 266 -22.91 8.42 -12.68
C LEU A 266 -23.04 9.95 -12.52
N VAL A 267 -21.91 10.64 -12.43
CA VAL A 267 -21.89 12.11 -12.54
C VAL A 267 -22.33 12.48 -13.96
N GLN A 268 -23.34 13.35 -14.07
CA GLN A 268 -23.96 13.74 -15.33
C GLN A 268 -23.20 14.88 -16.02
N ASN A 269 -21.92 14.66 -16.28
CA ASN A 269 -21.06 15.56 -17.05
C ASN A 269 -20.08 14.70 -17.88
N GLU A 270 -20.18 14.75 -19.20
CA GLU A 270 -19.39 13.88 -20.09
C GLU A 270 -17.90 14.24 -20.08
N GLU A 271 -17.58 15.53 -19.98
CA GLU A 271 -16.19 16.00 -19.89
C GLU A 271 -15.49 15.44 -18.65
N ALA A 272 -16.16 15.46 -17.49
CA ALA A 272 -15.64 14.86 -16.26
C ALA A 272 -15.49 13.33 -16.35
N GLN A 273 -16.38 12.63 -17.07
CA GLN A 273 -16.23 11.19 -17.33
C GLN A 273 -15.03 10.89 -18.24
N VAL A 274 -14.86 11.69 -19.31
CA VAL A 274 -13.72 11.59 -20.23
C VAL A 274 -12.42 11.85 -19.48
N TYR A 275 -12.38 12.87 -18.64
CA TYR A 275 -11.22 13.24 -17.83
C TYR A 275 -10.75 12.09 -16.93
N VAL A 276 -11.64 11.47 -16.14
CA VAL A 276 -11.24 10.36 -15.26
C VAL A 276 -10.80 9.12 -16.05
N ARG A 277 -11.39 8.88 -17.23
CA ARG A 277 -11.00 7.79 -18.12
C ARG A 277 -9.60 8.03 -18.69
N GLN A 278 -9.32 9.24 -19.18
CA GLN A 278 -8.01 9.60 -19.71
C GLN A 278 -6.92 9.53 -18.65
N LEU A 279 -7.19 10.03 -17.44
CA LEU A 279 -6.28 9.90 -16.30
C LEU A 279 -6.00 8.43 -15.98
N GLY A 280 -7.05 7.61 -15.89
CA GLY A 280 -6.93 6.17 -15.65
C GLY A 280 -6.12 5.46 -16.72
N GLU A 281 -6.43 5.68 -18.00
CA GLU A 281 -5.69 5.12 -19.15
C GLU A 281 -4.23 5.53 -19.14
N LYS A 282 -3.93 6.79 -18.77
CA LYS A 282 -2.57 7.30 -18.66
C LYS A 282 -1.75 6.51 -17.62
N LEU A 283 -2.36 6.20 -16.47
CA LEU A 283 -1.73 5.50 -15.34
C LEU A 283 -1.55 3.99 -15.53
N ILE A 284 -2.19 3.35 -16.52
CA ILE A 284 -1.97 1.92 -16.78
C ILE A 284 -0.50 1.71 -17.20
N PRO A 285 0.25 0.78 -16.56
CA PRO A 285 1.66 0.56 -16.88
C PRO A 285 1.83 0.01 -18.32
N ALA A 286 2.99 0.29 -18.92
CA ALA A 286 3.27 0.01 -20.33
C ALA A 286 3.02 -1.46 -20.71
N TYR A 287 3.51 -2.41 -19.91
CA TYR A 287 3.33 -3.84 -20.22
C TYR A 287 1.85 -4.27 -20.29
N GLN A 288 0.97 -3.72 -19.44
CA GLN A 288 -0.49 -3.99 -19.52
C GLN A 288 -1.12 -3.33 -20.76
N LYS A 289 -0.62 -2.17 -21.20
CA LYS A 289 -1.07 -1.53 -22.45
C LYS A 289 -0.67 -2.37 -23.66
N GLU A 290 0.56 -2.88 -23.67
CA GLU A 290 1.17 -3.63 -24.78
C GLU A 290 0.71 -5.08 -24.90
N MET A 291 0.18 -5.69 -23.83
CA MET A 291 -0.43 -7.03 -23.89
C MET A 291 -1.48 -7.16 -25.02
N PRO A 292 -1.56 -8.30 -25.72
CA PRO A 292 -2.63 -8.57 -26.68
C PRO A 292 -4.02 -8.42 -26.07
N ALA A 293 -5.00 -7.92 -26.84
CA ALA A 293 -6.34 -7.67 -26.33
C ALA A 293 -7.08 -8.95 -25.87
N ASP A 294 -6.68 -10.10 -26.41
CA ASP A 294 -7.19 -11.44 -26.09
C ASP A 294 -6.33 -12.19 -25.07
N ASP A 295 -5.27 -11.57 -24.55
CA ASP A 295 -4.46 -12.14 -23.48
C ASP A 295 -5.31 -12.27 -22.20
N PRO A 296 -5.39 -13.48 -21.59
CA PRO A 296 -6.22 -13.70 -20.41
C PRO A 296 -5.79 -12.88 -19.20
N ASP A 297 -4.52 -12.50 -19.10
CA ASP A 297 -3.97 -11.76 -17.95
C ASP A 297 -4.02 -10.23 -18.15
N LYS A 298 -4.45 -9.76 -19.34
CA LYS A 298 -4.67 -8.33 -19.59
C LYS A 298 -5.89 -7.86 -18.82
N VAL A 299 -5.70 -6.91 -17.92
CA VAL A 299 -6.78 -6.33 -17.13
C VAL A 299 -7.54 -5.30 -17.99
N PRO A 300 -8.84 -5.51 -18.27
CA PRO A 300 -9.59 -4.59 -19.12
C PRO A 300 -10.09 -3.41 -18.27
N PHE A 301 -9.26 -2.39 -18.08
CA PHE A 301 -9.61 -1.26 -17.22
C PHE A 301 -10.78 -0.42 -17.75
N ARG A 302 -11.71 -0.04 -16.85
CA ARG A 302 -12.85 0.84 -17.13
C ARG A 302 -13.08 1.76 -15.94
N PHE A 303 -13.05 3.07 -16.17
CA PHE A 303 -13.12 4.09 -15.13
C PHE A 303 -14.49 4.76 -15.11
N TYR A 304 -15.08 4.94 -13.93
CA TYR A 304 -16.40 5.54 -13.77
C TYR A 304 -16.41 6.59 -12.65
N LEU A 305 -16.85 7.80 -12.97
CA LEU A 305 -17.08 8.85 -11.97
C LEU A 305 -18.53 8.80 -11.48
N VAL A 306 -18.72 8.61 -10.16
CA VAL A 306 -20.03 8.43 -9.54
C VAL A 306 -20.35 9.49 -8.48
N GLU A 307 -21.64 9.74 -8.27
CA GLU A 307 -22.12 10.54 -7.14
C GLU A 307 -21.83 9.84 -5.81
N GLY A 308 -21.34 10.60 -4.83
CA GLY A 308 -20.96 10.08 -3.52
C GLY A 308 -21.35 11.01 -2.37
N LYS A 309 -21.33 10.47 -1.15
CA LYS A 309 -21.41 11.27 0.09
C LYS A 309 -20.06 11.50 0.74
N GLN A 310 -19.07 10.68 0.41
CA GLN A 310 -17.73 10.70 0.99
C GLN A 310 -16.70 10.50 -0.12
N ALA A 311 -15.49 11.01 0.09
CA ALA A 311 -14.37 10.86 -0.81
C ALA A 311 -13.95 9.39 -0.80
N ASN A 312 -13.98 8.73 -1.96
CA ASN A 312 -13.67 7.31 -2.08
C ASN A 312 -13.30 6.95 -3.53
N ALA A 313 -12.54 5.88 -3.67
CA ALA A 313 -12.35 5.15 -4.91
C ALA A 313 -12.19 3.66 -4.60
N PHE A 314 -12.50 2.79 -5.55
CA PHE A 314 -12.16 1.37 -5.43
C PHE A 314 -11.95 0.74 -6.81
N ALA A 315 -11.10 -0.27 -6.86
CA ALA A 315 -10.97 -1.18 -7.99
C ALA A 315 -11.59 -2.56 -7.73
N LEU A 316 -12.03 -3.19 -8.81
CA LEU A 316 -12.42 -4.60 -8.82
C LEU A 316 -11.36 -5.43 -9.57
N PRO A 317 -11.29 -6.75 -9.32
CA PRO A 317 -10.31 -7.62 -9.98
C PRO A 317 -10.36 -7.55 -11.51
N ASN A 318 -11.54 -7.32 -12.10
CA ASN A 318 -11.70 -7.22 -13.55
C ASN A 318 -11.35 -5.84 -14.15
N GLY A 319 -10.77 -4.92 -13.38
CA GLY A 319 -10.35 -3.60 -13.86
C GLY A 319 -11.46 -2.52 -13.85
N VAL A 320 -12.63 -2.78 -13.26
CA VAL A 320 -13.59 -1.69 -12.99
C VAL A 320 -13.06 -0.81 -11.87
N VAL A 321 -12.85 0.47 -12.15
CA VAL A 321 -12.42 1.47 -11.16
C VAL A 321 -13.54 2.50 -11.00
N VAL A 322 -14.02 2.67 -9.77
CA VAL A 322 -15.09 3.61 -9.43
C VAL A 322 -14.52 4.73 -8.59
N ILE A 323 -14.70 5.97 -9.04
CA ILE A 323 -14.21 7.19 -8.38
C ILE A 323 -15.41 7.99 -7.91
N PHE A 324 -15.45 8.38 -6.64
CA PHE A 324 -16.56 9.14 -6.07
C PHE A 324 -16.30 10.64 -6.17
N SER A 325 -17.30 11.38 -6.63
CA SER A 325 -17.25 12.86 -6.82
C SER A 325 -16.67 13.67 -5.65
N PRO A 326 -16.87 13.34 -4.36
CA PRO A 326 -16.25 14.12 -3.28
C PRO A 326 -14.71 14.02 -3.21
N MET A 327 -14.08 13.16 -4.02
CA MET A 327 -12.63 13.20 -4.27
C MET A 327 -12.21 14.55 -4.86
N PHE A 328 -13.02 15.14 -5.75
CA PHE A 328 -12.74 16.44 -6.38
C PHE A 328 -12.90 17.63 -5.42
N GLU A 329 -13.55 17.42 -4.27
CA GLU A 329 -13.64 18.42 -3.19
C GLU A 329 -12.51 18.24 -2.15
N LEU A 330 -11.99 17.03 -2.03
CA LEU A 330 -10.91 16.72 -1.08
C LEU A 330 -9.56 17.14 -1.65
N LEU A 331 -9.28 16.70 -2.88
CA LEU A 331 -7.98 16.83 -3.54
C LEU A 331 -7.78 18.21 -4.16
N GLN A 332 -6.52 18.57 -4.36
CA GLN A 332 -6.11 19.89 -4.84
C GLN A 332 -5.66 19.88 -6.30
N ASN A 333 -5.22 18.75 -6.85
CA ASN A 333 -4.68 18.68 -8.21
C ASN A 333 -4.81 17.27 -8.81
N GLU A 334 -4.48 17.12 -10.10
CA GLU A 334 -4.60 15.86 -10.83
C GLU A 334 -3.61 14.81 -10.35
N ALA A 335 -2.38 15.18 -9.98
CA ALA A 335 -1.38 14.23 -9.47
C ALA A 335 -1.87 13.54 -8.17
N GLN A 336 -2.58 14.27 -7.31
CA GLN A 336 -3.24 13.70 -6.14
C GLN A 336 -4.37 12.73 -6.51
N LEU A 337 -5.18 13.03 -7.52
CA LEU A 337 -6.19 12.10 -8.02
C LEU A 337 -5.54 10.87 -8.65
N GLY A 338 -4.45 11.08 -9.40
CA GLY A 338 -3.66 10.03 -10.03
C GLY A 338 -3.00 9.11 -9.02
N THR A 339 -2.61 9.62 -7.85
CA THR A 339 -2.14 8.78 -6.74
C THR A 339 -3.20 7.75 -6.34
N VAL A 340 -4.44 8.21 -6.14
CA VAL A 340 -5.55 7.34 -5.73
C VAL A 340 -5.89 6.34 -6.83
N VAL A 341 -6.01 6.82 -8.07
CA VAL A 341 -6.34 5.93 -9.21
C VAL A 341 -5.20 4.93 -9.50
N GLY A 342 -3.94 5.34 -9.40
CA GLY A 342 -2.78 4.47 -9.57
C GLY A 342 -2.70 3.39 -8.48
N HIS A 343 -3.03 3.73 -7.24
CA HIS A 343 -3.17 2.77 -6.14
C HIS A 343 -4.25 1.72 -6.44
N GLU A 344 -5.43 2.14 -6.92
CA GLU A 344 -6.50 1.22 -7.30
C GLU A 344 -6.12 0.33 -8.50
N ILE A 345 -5.43 0.88 -9.50
CA ILE A 345 -4.88 0.11 -10.63
C ILE A 345 -3.90 -0.97 -10.13
N ALA A 346 -3.05 -0.63 -9.15
CA ALA A 346 -2.11 -1.58 -8.56
C ALA A 346 -2.83 -2.76 -7.88
N HIS A 347 -3.94 -2.52 -7.16
CA HIS A 347 -4.73 -3.59 -6.56
C HIS A 347 -5.26 -4.60 -7.59
N SER A 348 -5.75 -4.13 -8.74
CA SER A 348 -6.22 -5.02 -9.82
C SER A 348 -5.08 -5.82 -10.44
N ILE A 349 -3.98 -5.14 -10.78
CA ILE A 349 -2.84 -5.74 -11.47
C ILE A 349 -2.12 -6.78 -10.60
N GLN A 350 -1.94 -6.48 -9.31
CA GLN A 350 -1.24 -7.37 -8.38
C GLN A 350 -2.14 -8.45 -7.80
N GLU A 351 -3.37 -8.57 -8.29
CA GLU A 351 -4.34 -9.60 -7.90
C GLU A 351 -4.59 -9.63 -6.37
N HIS A 352 -4.55 -8.46 -5.71
CA HIS A 352 -4.63 -8.36 -4.25
C HIS A 352 -5.89 -9.01 -3.69
N SER A 353 -7.02 -8.92 -4.39
CA SER A 353 -8.25 -9.62 -3.99
C SER A 353 -8.13 -11.15 -4.04
N ARG A 354 -7.46 -11.71 -5.06
CA ARG A 354 -7.20 -13.15 -5.14
C ARG A 354 -6.26 -13.57 -4.02
N LEU A 355 -5.15 -12.87 -3.86
CA LEU A 355 -4.15 -13.10 -2.82
C LEU A 355 -4.75 -13.06 -1.41
N GLN A 356 -5.59 -12.07 -1.12
CA GLN A 356 -6.33 -11.96 0.13
C GLN A 356 -7.31 -13.12 0.34
N HIS A 357 -8.06 -13.50 -0.70
CA HIS A 357 -8.97 -14.64 -0.64
C HIS A 357 -8.23 -15.97 -0.41
N GLU A 358 -7.10 -16.20 -1.10
CA GLU A 358 -6.25 -17.38 -0.89
C GLU A 358 -5.67 -17.43 0.51
N TYR A 359 -5.16 -16.30 1.00
CA TYR A 359 -4.65 -16.19 2.37
C TYR A 359 -5.73 -16.56 3.40
N HIS A 360 -6.95 -16.03 3.25
CA HIS A 360 -8.07 -16.38 4.12
C HIS A 360 -8.48 -17.85 4.01
N ARG A 361 -8.51 -18.43 2.80
CA ARG A 361 -8.81 -19.86 2.61
C ARG A 361 -7.77 -20.75 3.27
N LYS A 362 -6.47 -20.47 3.08
CA LYS A 362 -5.37 -21.22 3.72
C LYS A 362 -5.45 -21.13 5.23
N LYS A 363 -5.68 -19.93 5.78
CA LYS A 363 -5.86 -19.71 7.23
C LYS A 363 -7.05 -20.50 7.79
N LEU A 364 -8.19 -20.47 7.09
CA LEU A 364 -9.38 -21.23 7.49
C LEU A 364 -9.14 -22.74 7.44
N MET A 365 -8.42 -23.24 6.43
CA MET A 365 -8.05 -24.65 6.33
C MET A 365 -7.10 -25.07 7.47
N ALA A 366 -6.06 -24.29 7.74
CA ALA A 366 -5.15 -24.51 8.87
C ALA A 366 -5.89 -24.52 10.21
N MET A 367 -6.84 -23.60 10.41
CA MET A 367 -7.72 -23.60 11.59
C MET A 367 -8.56 -24.87 11.69
N ARG A 368 -9.12 -25.37 10.58
CA ARG A 368 -9.88 -26.62 10.57
C ARG A 368 -9.01 -27.82 10.93
N ILE A 369 -7.79 -27.90 10.40
CA ILE A 369 -6.82 -28.96 10.72
C ILE A 369 -6.43 -28.87 12.20
N GLY A 370 -6.11 -27.66 12.70
CA GLY A 370 -5.76 -27.43 14.10
C GLY A 370 -6.90 -27.75 15.06
N ALA A 371 -8.13 -27.38 14.72
CA ALA A 371 -9.33 -27.71 15.49
C ALA A 371 -9.60 -29.22 15.52
N PHE A 372 -9.40 -29.91 14.38
CA PHE A 372 -9.51 -31.36 14.30
C PHE A 372 -8.44 -32.06 15.15
N ALA A 373 -7.19 -31.62 15.08
CA ALA A 373 -6.09 -32.13 15.91
C ALA A 373 -6.34 -31.88 17.41
N ALA A 374 -6.82 -30.70 17.79
CA ALA A 374 -7.15 -30.37 19.17
C ALA A 374 -8.36 -31.17 19.69
N ALA A 375 -9.37 -31.43 18.85
CA ALA A 375 -10.49 -32.30 19.16
C ALA A 375 -10.05 -33.76 19.38
N LEU A 376 -9.11 -34.27 18.57
CA LEU A 376 -8.49 -35.59 18.79
C LEU A 376 -7.70 -35.67 20.10
N LEU A 377 -7.17 -34.53 20.57
CA LEU A 377 -6.41 -34.43 21.83
C LEU A 377 -7.28 -34.05 23.05
N GLY A 378 -8.61 -33.93 22.88
CA GLY A 378 -9.54 -33.63 23.98
C GLY A 378 -9.46 -32.20 24.53
N ALA A 379 -8.87 -31.25 23.79
CA ALA A 379 -8.75 -29.85 24.22
C ALA A 379 -10.02 -29.04 23.90
N PRO A 380 -10.46 -28.10 24.75
CA PRO A 380 -11.59 -27.21 24.45
C PRO A 380 -11.21 -26.13 23.43
N VAL A 381 -11.79 -26.18 22.22
CA VAL A 381 -11.38 -25.35 21.05
C VAL A 381 -12.21 -24.07 20.83
N VAL A 382 -13.24 -23.81 21.64
CA VAL A 382 -14.34 -22.93 21.18
C VAL A 382 -14.11 -21.42 21.43
N GLY A 383 -13.20 -21.02 22.35
CA GLY A 383 -13.02 -19.62 22.75
C GLY A 383 -12.05 -18.79 21.90
N ASP A 384 -10.85 -19.32 21.61
CA ASP A 384 -9.75 -18.52 21.02
C ASP A 384 -9.81 -18.41 19.49
N VAL A 385 -10.50 -19.34 18.82
CA VAL A 385 -10.65 -19.35 17.35
C VAL A 385 -11.52 -18.18 16.88
N LEU A 386 -12.51 -17.76 17.66
CA LEU A 386 -13.43 -16.67 17.32
C LEU A 386 -12.74 -15.30 17.38
N ASN A 387 -11.91 -15.05 18.41
CA ASN A 387 -11.15 -13.82 18.55
C ASN A 387 -10.06 -13.67 17.46
N MET A 388 -9.52 -14.80 16.98
CA MET A 388 -8.52 -14.83 15.90
C MET A 388 -9.12 -14.62 14.49
N MET A 389 -10.43 -14.82 14.31
CA MET A 389 -11.16 -14.46 13.09
C MET A 389 -11.38 -12.94 12.98
N VAL A 390 -11.67 -12.25 14.09
CA VAL A 390 -11.89 -10.79 14.09
C VAL A 390 -10.57 -10.04 13.80
N GLY A 391 -9.43 -10.53 14.31
CA GLY A 391 -8.10 -9.97 14.02
C GLY A 391 -7.60 -10.16 12.58
N ALA A 392 -8.29 -10.95 11.74
CA ALA A 392 -7.90 -11.17 10.35
C ALA A 392 -8.19 -9.94 9.44
N ILE A 393 -9.12 -9.08 9.85
CA ILE A 393 -9.51 -7.85 9.14
C ILE A 393 -8.46 -6.74 9.32
N GLN A 394 -7.60 -6.86 10.34
CA GLN A 394 -6.48 -5.95 10.64
C GLN A 394 -5.10 -6.65 10.56
N SER A 395 -4.99 -7.72 9.78
CA SER A 395 -3.76 -8.51 9.73
C SER A 395 -2.63 -7.78 8.97
N GLY A 396 -1.38 -8.02 9.38
CA GLY A 396 -0.19 -7.45 8.71
C GLY A 396 -0.07 -7.81 7.22
N TYR A 397 -0.77 -8.87 6.77
CA TYR A 397 -0.87 -9.23 5.37
C TYR A 397 -1.62 -8.17 4.54
N SER A 398 -2.75 -7.66 5.04
CA SER A 398 -3.48 -6.56 4.39
C SER A 398 -2.57 -5.33 4.26
N ARG A 399 -1.78 -5.06 5.30
CA ARG A 399 -0.82 -3.96 5.30
C ARG A 399 0.28 -4.08 4.25
N ALA A 400 0.78 -5.29 4.03
CA ALA A 400 1.77 -5.52 2.98
C ALA A 400 1.22 -5.21 1.57
N LEU A 401 -0.06 -5.56 1.31
CA LEU A 401 -0.72 -5.29 0.04
C LEU A 401 -0.97 -3.78 -0.15
N GLU A 402 -1.38 -3.07 0.89
CA GLU A 402 -1.55 -1.61 0.86
C GLU A 402 -0.24 -0.88 0.53
N ASN A 403 0.82 -1.23 1.24
CA ASN A 403 2.15 -0.68 1.00
C ASN A 403 2.63 -1.00 -0.43
N GLN A 404 2.30 -2.18 -0.96
CA GLN A 404 2.60 -2.54 -2.36
C GLN A 404 1.85 -1.67 -3.36
N SER A 405 0.54 -1.50 -3.16
CA SER A 405 -0.26 -0.61 -4.00
C SER A 405 0.23 0.84 -3.93
N ASP A 406 0.70 1.31 -2.77
CA ASP A 406 1.34 2.62 -2.60
C ASP A 406 2.64 2.75 -3.40
N ARG A 407 3.54 1.76 -3.32
CA ARG A 407 4.81 1.76 -4.09
C ARG A 407 4.59 1.75 -5.60
N LEU A 408 3.71 0.86 -6.07
CA LEU A 408 3.40 0.75 -7.50
C LEU A 408 2.58 1.94 -7.98
N GLY A 409 1.70 2.50 -7.15
CA GLY A 409 1.00 3.74 -7.43
C GLY A 409 1.96 4.91 -7.69
N LEU A 410 3.05 5.04 -6.90
CA LEU A 410 4.11 6.01 -7.15
C LEU A 410 4.80 5.77 -8.50
N GLU A 411 5.11 4.51 -8.83
CA GLU A 411 5.74 4.14 -10.09
C GLU A 411 4.85 4.53 -11.29
N TYR A 412 3.55 4.24 -11.23
CA TYR A 412 2.59 4.58 -12.28
C TYR A 412 2.40 6.08 -12.43
N LEU A 413 2.38 6.81 -11.31
CA LEU A 413 2.28 8.26 -11.26
C LEU A 413 3.49 8.92 -11.93
N LEU A 414 4.70 8.47 -11.59
CA LEU A 414 5.96 8.92 -12.17
C LEU A 414 6.06 8.61 -13.66
N ALA A 415 5.73 7.38 -14.08
CA ALA A 415 5.72 6.99 -15.48
C ALA A 415 4.71 7.81 -16.31
N SER A 416 3.71 8.41 -15.65
CA SER A 416 2.72 9.31 -16.25
C SER A 416 3.12 10.79 -16.20
N GLY A 417 4.33 11.12 -15.73
CA GLY A 417 4.84 12.49 -15.67
C GLY A 417 4.27 13.35 -14.52
N TYR A 418 3.67 12.74 -13.51
CA TYR A 418 3.14 13.44 -12.34
C TYR A 418 4.13 13.48 -11.18
N ASP A 419 4.02 14.53 -10.37
CA ASP A 419 4.90 14.73 -9.22
C ASP A 419 4.57 13.73 -8.08
N PRO A 420 5.48 12.79 -7.74
CA PRO A 420 5.22 11.80 -6.70
C PRO A 420 5.10 12.41 -5.29
N ARG A 421 5.59 13.64 -5.08
CA ARG A 421 5.50 14.34 -3.79
C ARG A 421 4.07 14.69 -3.41
N GLU A 422 3.13 14.60 -4.36
CA GLU A 422 1.71 14.78 -4.12
C GLU A 422 1.07 13.55 -3.44
N ALA A 423 1.64 12.36 -3.58
CA ALA A 423 1.06 11.14 -3.01
C ALA A 423 0.98 11.15 -1.47
N PRO A 424 2.04 11.52 -0.70
CA PRO A 424 1.91 11.71 0.74
C PRO A 424 0.90 12.80 1.14
N ARG A 425 0.66 13.81 0.28
CA ARG A 425 -0.27 14.91 0.57
C ARG A 425 -1.72 14.45 0.50
N VAL A 426 -2.06 13.47 -0.34
CA VAL A 426 -3.38 12.81 -0.36
C VAL A 426 -3.72 12.27 1.03
N TRP A 427 -2.81 11.52 1.61
CA TRP A 427 -3.01 10.93 2.94
C TRP A 427 -3.04 11.97 4.06
N LYS A 428 -2.27 13.06 3.94
CA LYS A 428 -2.40 14.22 4.84
C LYS A 428 -3.82 14.80 4.79
N GLN A 429 -4.40 14.95 3.60
CA GLN A 429 -5.76 15.48 3.44
C GLN A 429 -6.82 14.51 3.95
N MET A 430 -6.66 13.21 3.71
CA MET A 430 -7.54 12.15 4.26
C MET A 430 -7.53 12.19 5.79
N ALA A 431 -6.35 12.21 6.42
CA ALA A 431 -6.19 12.30 7.87
C ALA A 431 -6.84 13.58 8.43
N LYS A 432 -6.69 14.72 7.75
CA LYS A 432 -7.33 15.98 8.15
C LYS A 432 -8.86 15.93 8.06
N LYS A 433 -9.42 15.29 7.02
CA LYS A 433 -10.88 15.25 6.80
C LYS A 433 -11.59 14.23 7.69
N TYR A 434 -10.96 13.08 7.92
CA TYR A 434 -11.61 11.93 8.57
C TYR A 434 -11.00 11.54 9.92
N GLY A 435 -9.91 12.19 10.34
CA GLY A 435 -9.15 11.82 11.52
C GLY A 435 -8.24 10.61 11.28
N VAL A 436 -7.69 10.08 12.37
CA VAL A 436 -6.72 8.96 12.38
C VAL A 436 -7.43 7.59 12.42
N GLN A 437 -8.76 7.57 12.34
CA GLN A 437 -9.55 6.33 12.37
C GLN A 437 -9.53 5.62 11.01
N PRO A 438 -9.69 4.28 10.97
CA PRO A 438 -9.93 3.58 9.71
C PRO A 438 -11.19 4.15 9.07
N THR A 439 -11.04 4.78 7.91
CA THR A 439 -12.16 5.36 7.17
C THR A 439 -13.13 4.27 6.70
N ASN A 440 -14.40 4.64 6.49
CA ASN A 440 -15.62 3.86 6.18
C ASN A 440 -15.49 2.54 5.35
N ILE A 441 -16.52 1.67 5.35
CA ILE A 441 -16.63 0.26 4.85
C ILE A 441 -15.83 -0.18 3.60
N PHE A 442 -15.50 0.71 2.65
CA PHE A 442 -14.64 0.41 1.49
C PHE A 442 -13.19 0.86 1.68
N TRP A 443 -12.97 1.88 2.51
CA TRP A 443 -11.69 2.32 3.07
C TRP A 443 -11.29 1.58 4.36
N SER A 444 -12.18 0.79 4.98
CA SER A 444 -11.95 0.22 6.33
C SER A 444 -10.91 -0.90 6.35
N SER A 445 -10.45 -1.35 5.17
CA SER A 445 -9.32 -2.26 4.97
C SER A 445 -7.98 -1.53 4.78
N HIS A 446 -7.99 -0.22 4.55
CA HIS A 446 -6.79 0.55 4.28
C HIS A 446 -6.25 1.14 5.60
N GLU A 447 -4.95 1.00 5.83
CA GLU A 447 -4.28 1.44 7.05
C GLU A 447 -4.52 2.92 7.40
N ASN A 448 -4.20 3.28 8.65
CA ASN A 448 -4.14 4.66 9.10
C ASN A 448 -3.40 5.55 8.08
N ALA A 449 -4.10 6.57 7.56
CA ALA A 449 -3.59 7.52 6.57
C ALA A 449 -2.27 8.16 6.99
N VAL A 450 -2.06 8.39 8.29
CA VAL A 450 -0.80 8.87 8.84
C VAL A 450 0.37 7.93 8.53
N THR A 451 0.18 6.63 8.74
CA THR A 451 1.23 5.64 8.50
C THR A 451 1.54 5.53 7.02
N ARG A 452 0.51 5.54 6.15
CA ARG A 452 0.68 5.49 4.69
C ARG A 452 1.39 6.71 4.12
N ARG A 453 1.02 7.92 4.59
CA ARG A 453 1.74 9.16 4.26
C ARG A 453 3.24 8.99 4.51
N SER A 454 3.54 8.52 5.71
CA SER A 454 4.90 8.46 6.22
C SER A 454 5.72 7.39 5.50
N TYR A 455 5.09 6.25 5.21
CA TYR A 455 5.63 5.19 4.36
C TYR A 455 5.98 5.69 2.94
N LEU A 456 5.07 6.42 2.28
CA LEU A 456 5.32 6.99 0.95
C LEU A 456 6.46 8.02 0.96
N MET A 457 6.60 8.82 2.02
CA MET A 457 7.74 9.73 2.16
C MET A 457 9.07 8.97 2.24
N ALA A 458 9.11 7.84 2.93
CA ALA A 458 10.28 6.98 2.97
C ALA A 458 10.56 6.33 1.60
N GLU A 459 9.55 5.85 0.89
CA GLU A 459 9.74 5.29 -0.46
C GLU A 459 10.22 6.35 -1.47
N ILE A 460 9.72 7.60 -1.38
CA ILE A 460 10.23 8.74 -2.19
C ILE A 460 11.71 9.00 -1.90
N ARG A 461 12.10 9.05 -0.64
CA ARG A 461 13.51 9.21 -0.27
C ARG A 461 14.37 8.05 -0.76
N ASN A 462 13.95 6.81 -0.52
CA ASN A 462 14.81 5.64 -0.74
C ASN A 462 14.96 5.29 -2.22
N ASN A 463 13.94 5.54 -3.04
CA ASN A 463 13.93 5.10 -4.43
C ASN A 463 13.95 6.25 -5.45
N TYR A 464 13.63 7.47 -5.02
CA TYR A 464 13.36 8.59 -5.93
C TYR A 464 14.06 9.90 -5.51
N ALA A 465 15.03 9.86 -4.59
CA ALA A 465 15.74 11.06 -4.12
C ALA A 465 16.53 11.79 -5.21
N GLU A 466 17.04 11.07 -6.21
CA GLU A 466 17.86 11.62 -7.29
C GLU A 466 17.03 12.20 -8.45
N LEU A 467 15.69 12.17 -8.36
CA LEU A 467 14.84 12.72 -9.42
C LEU A 467 14.87 14.25 -9.42
N ASP A 468 15.03 14.85 -10.60
CA ASP A 468 14.69 16.26 -10.78
C ASP A 468 13.16 16.41 -10.76
N PHE A 469 12.63 16.88 -9.62
CA PHE A 469 11.20 17.03 -9.47
C PHE A 469 10.60 18.16 -10.33
N GLY A 470 11.42 19.06 -10.89
CA GLY A 470 10.97 20.19 -11.71
C GLY A 470 10.34 19.80 -13.05
N GLN A 471 10.61 18.58 -13.52
CA GLN A 471 10.09 18.06 -14.79
C GLN A 471 8.65 17.51 -14.68
N PHE A 472 8.14 17.29 -13.46
CA PHE A 472 6.84 16.68 -13.24
C PHE A 472 5.75 17.72 -13.02
N THR A 473 4.53 17.40 -13.44
CA THR A 473 3.37 18.29 -13.29
C THR A 473 2.45 17.84 -12.16
N THR A 474 1.75 18.80 -11.54
CA THR A 474 0.58 18.53 -10.69
C THR A 474 -0.74 18.62 -11.49
N ASN A 475 -0.71 19.27 -12.66
CA ASN A 475 -1.85 19.64 -13.50
C ASN A 475 -3.04 20.24 -12.71
N GLU A 476 -2.73 21.18 -11.81
CA GLU A 476 -3.70 21.78 -10.89
C GLU A 476 -4.82 22.56 -11.59
N ALA A 477 -4.49 23.41 -12.57
CA ALA A 477 -5.48 24.28 -13.21
C ALA A 477 -6.60 23.49 -13.91
N GLU A 478 -6.23 22.44 -14.65
CA GLU A 478 -7.18 21.56 -15.33
C GLU A 478 -8.02 20.78 -14.33
N PHE A 479 -7.39 20.22 -13.29
CA PHE A 479 -8.11 19.54 -12.22
C PHE A 479 -9.17 20.44 -11.57
N GLN A 480 -8.83 21.69 -11.25
CA GLN A 480 -9.78 22.63 -10.64
C GLN A 480 -10.94 22.99 -11.57
N ARG A 481 -10.69 23.09 -12.88
CA ARG A 481 -11.74 23.26 -13.91
C ARG A 481 -12.72 22.09 -13.90
N ILE A 482 -12.21 20.86 -13.91
CA ILE A 482 -13.05 19.66 -13.85
C ILE A 482 -13.76 19.53 -12.50
N ALA A 483 -13.10 19.86 -11.39
CA ALA A 483 -13.71 19.85 -10.06
C ALA A 483 -14.94 20.77 -9.99
N ALA A 484 -14.88 21.94 -10.64
CA ALA A 484 -16.03 22.85 -10.75
C ALA A 484 -17.20 22.21 -11.53
N LEU A 485 -16.92 21.53 -12.65
CA LEU A 485 -17.93 20.81 -13.42
C LEU A 485 -18.57 19.65 -12.63
N VAL A 486 -17.76 18.90 -11.88
CA VAL A 486 -18.24 17.83 -10.99
C VAL A 486 -19.14 18.40 -9.90
N LYS A 487 -18.74 19.52 -9.29
CA LYS A 487 -19.54 20.20 -8.26
C LYS A 487 -20.87 20.71 -8.82
N GLU A 488 -20.87 21.31 -10.01
CA GLU A 488 -22.10 21.75 -10.68
C GLU A 488 -23.04 20.56 -10.96
N ALA A 489 -22.50 19.48 -11.51
CA ALA A 489 -23.28 18.29 -11.90
C ALA A 489 -23.86 17.54 -10.69
N THR A 490 -23.24 17.63 -9.52
CA THR A 490 -23.66 16.94 -8.29
C THR A 490 -24.48 17.80 -7.33
N THR A 491 -24.51 19.13 -7.52
CA THR A 491 -25.33 20.04 -6.72
C THR A 491 -26.80 19.86 -7.09
N LYS A 492 -27.64 19.47 -6.11
CA LYS A 492 -29.09 19.38 -6.32
C LYS A 492 -29.66 20.75 -6.72
N LYS A 493 -30.14 20.90 -7.96
CA LYS A 493 -30.97 22.05 -8.35
C LYS A 493 -32.18 22.12 -7.42
N LYS A 494 -32.24 23.13 -6.53
CA LYS A 494 -33.45 23.43 -5.76
C LYS A 494 -34.57 23.67 -6.77
N LYS A 495 -35.66 22.92 -6.69
CA LYS A 495 -36.87 23.24 -7.47
C LYS A 495 -37.26 24.68 -7.15
N PRO A 496 -37.54 25.55 -8.15
CA PRO A 496 -38.11 26.84 -7.87
C PRO A 496 -39.38 26.61 -7.04
N LYS A 497 -39.49 27.29 -5.88
CA LYS A 497 -40.75 27.32 -5.14
C LYS A 497 -41.79 27.81 -6.14
N LYS A 498 -42.82 27.00 -6.41
CA LYS A 498 -44.01 27.48 -7.09
C LYS A 498 -44.53 28.64 -6.23
N THR A 499 -44.40 29.86 -6.72
CA THR A 499 -45.21 30.99 -6.28
C THR A 499 -46.64 30.65 -6.65
N THR A 500 -47.38 30.12 -5.68
CA THR A 500 -48.84 30.10 -5.68
C THR A 500 -49.37 31.47 -5.35
#